data_AF-A0A6G0W2D0-F1
#
_entry.id   AF-A0A6G0W2D0-F1
#
_cell.length_a   1.000
_cell.length_b   1.000
_cell.length_c   1.000
_cell.angle_alpha   90.00
_cell.angle_beta   90.00
_cell.angle_gamma   90.00
#
_symmetry.space_group_name_H-M   'P 1'
#
loop_
_entity.id
_entity.type
_entity.pdbx_description
1 polymer ?
#
loop_
_entity_poly.entity_id
_entity_poly.type
_entity_poly.pdbx_seq_one_letter_code
_entity_poly.pdbx_strand_id
1 'polypeptide(L)'
;MLIHSPPSAGKNFFFDAVAAFFLNYGMFGTANKTNNFSFSDGAGKRLVIWNEPNYEVYHLEKMKELLGGDTTRVHVKYKNDVPLQGPPIILLTNHYLSIINDPSFKDRLSVYSWISAPFLKM
;
A
#
# COMPACT_ATOMS: atom_id res chain seq x y z
N MET A 1 5.27 3.93 -3.31
CA MET A 1 6.00 4.78 -2.34
C MET A 1 5.63 4.38 -0.92
N LEU A 2 6.52 4.61 0.06
CA LEU A 2 6.28 4.33 1.48
C LEU A 2 6.59 5.53 2.35
N ILE A 3 5.71 5.84 3.29
CA ILE A 3 5.88 6.87 4.32
C ILE A 3 6.03 6.18 5.67
N HIS A 4 7.23 6.26 6.23
CA HIS A 4 7.51 5.83 7.59
C HIS A 4 7.49 7.06 8.50
N SER A 5 6.57 7.11 9.44
CA SER A 5 6.52 8.22 10.41
C SER A 5 5.67 7.92 11.62
N PRO A 6 5.88 8.62 12.75
CA PRO A 6 5.00 8.52 13.91
C PRO A 6 3.52 8.82 13.55
N PRO A 7 2.55 8.34 14.35
CA PRO A 7 1.13 8.59 14.11
C PRO A 7 0.80 10.08 13.94
N SER A 8 1.44 10.94 14.75
CA SER A 8 1.24 12.39 14.79
C SER A 8 2.05 13.16 13.73
N ALA A 9 2.51 12.51 12.67
CA ALA A 9 3.16 13.16 11.53
C ALA A 9 2.17 13.71 10.48
N GLY A 10 0.88 13.35 10.58
CA GLY A 10 -0.14 13.81 9.64
C GLY A 10 -0.16 13.07 8.30
N LYS A 11 0.51 11.92 8.19
CA LYS A 11 0.53 11.11 6.96
C LYS A 11 -0.89 10.77 6.47
N ASN A 12 -1.77 10.31 7.35
CA ASN A 12 -3.14 9.93 6.95
C ASN A 12 -3.90 11.18 6.51
N PHE A 13 -3.87 12.25 7.30
CA PHE A 13 -4.51 13.52 6.96
C PHE A 13 -4.13 14.05 5.57
N PHE A 14 -2.84 13.99 5.22
CA PHE A 14 -2.37 14.41 3.90
C PHE A 14 -2.83 13.47 2.79
N PHE A 15 -2.60 12.16 2.93
CA PHE A 15 -2.89 11.20 1.87
C PHE A 15 -4.38 10.91 1.70
N ASP A 16 -5.20 11.14 2.71
CA ASP A 16 -6.67 11.10 2.61
C ASP A 16 -7.16 12.21 1.67
N ALA A 17 -6.58 13.42 1.77
CA ALA A 17 -6.88 14.52 0.84
C ALA A 17 -6.43 14.21 -0.60
N VAL A 18 -5.25 13.59 -0.76
CA VAL A 18 -4.76 13.12 -2.07
C VAL A 18 -5.70 12.06 -2.64
N ALA A 19 -6.09 11.06 -1.86
CA ALA A 19 -7.02 10.01 -2.29
C ALA A 19 -8.38 10.58 -2.70
N ALA A 20 -8.90 11.55 -1.95
CA ALA A 20 -10.16 12.23 -2.28
C ALA A 20 -10.09 12.91 -3.65
N PHE A 21 -8.94 13.50 -4.02
CA PHE A 21 -8.75 14.11 -5.34
C PHE A 21 -8.87 13.10 -6.49
N PHE A 22 -8.39 11.85 -6.31
CA PHE A 22 -8.47 10.82 -7.36
C PHE A 22 -9.88 10.24 -7.56
N LEU A 23 -10.82 10.50 -6.64
CA LEU A 23 -12.22 10.04 -6.58
C LEU A 23 -12.43 8.52 -6.54
N ASN A 24 -11.49 7.75 -7.09
CA ASN A 24 -11.55 6.29 -7.21
C ASN A 24 -10.22 5.69 -6.74
N TYR A 25 -10.05 5.66 -5.42
CA TYR A 25 -8.97 4.95 -4.77
C TYR A 25 -9.47 3.63 -4.15
N GLY A 26 -8.53 2.73 -3.86
CA GLY A 26 -8.77 1.50 -3.11
C GLY A 26 -7.89 1.41 -1.87
N MET A 27 -8.23 0.50 -0.98
CA MET A 27 -7.49 0.21 0.23
C MET A 27 -7.18 -1.28 0.32
N PHE A 28 -5.88 -1.61 0.43
CA PHE A 28 -5.48 -2.99 0.63
C PHE A 28 -5.74 -3.44 2.07
N GLY A 29 -6.20 -4.69 2.20
CA GLY A 29 -6.48 -5.32 3.48
C GLY A 29 -5.28 -6.09 4.02
N THR A 30 -5.54 -6.88 5.07
CA THR A 30 -4.53 -7.76 5.69
C THR A 30 -4.18 -8.93 4.78
N ALA A 31 -2.93 -9.00 4.35
CA ALA A 31 -2.38 -10.02 3.47
C ALA A 31 -1.79 -11.19 4.27
N ASN A 32 -2.64 -12.06 4.82
CA ASN A 32 -2.22 -13.31 5.46
C ASN A 32 -2.40 -14.51 4.51
N LYS A 33 -1.86 -15.69 4.87
CA LYS A 33 -1.91 -16.91 4.05
C LYS A 33 -3.35 -17.36 3.70
N THR A 34 -4.33 -17.04 4.53
CA THR A 34 -5.73 -17.44 4.31
C THR A 34 -6.53 -16.43 3.50
N ASN A 35 -6.05 -15.20 3.34
CA ASN A 35 -6.74 -14.12 2.65
C ASN A 35 -6.15 -13.87 1.25
N ASN A 36 -6.69 -14.58 0.27
CA ASN A 36 -6.34 -14.42 -1.13
C ASN A 36 -6.95 -13.15 -1.77
N PHE A 37 -7.87 -12.47 -1.08
CA PHE A 37 -8.61 -11.31 -1.60
C PHE A 37 -8.07 -9.97 -1.07
N SER A 38 -6.92 -9.98 -0.39
CA SER A 38 -6.31 -8.82 0.28
C SER A 38 -6.05 -7.63 -0.65
N PHE A 39 -5.83 -7.91 -1.93
CA PHE A 39 -5.51 -6.93 -2.97
C PHE A 39 -6.69 -6.60 -3.89
N SER A 40 -7.86 -7.20 -3.65
CA SER A 40 -9.02 -7.10 -4.54
C SER A 40 -9.51 -5.67 -4.75
N ASP A 41 -9.44 -4.83 -3.70
CA ASP A 41 -9.93 -3.46 -3.76
C ASP A 41 -9.04 -2.53 -4.60
N GLY A 42 -7.85 -2.96 -5.03
CA GLY A 42 -7.06 -2.19 -6.00
C GLY A 42 -7.53 -2.34 -7.44
N ALA A 43 -8.36 -3.34 -7.74
CA ALA A 43 -8.81 -3.62 -9.11
C ALA A 43 -9.65 -2.46 -9.67
N GLY A 44 -9.22 -1.90 -10.81
CA GLY A 44 -9.89 -0.78 -11.45
C GLY A 44 -9.77 0.56 -10.71
N LYS A 45 -8.82 0.69 -9.76
CA LYS A 45 -8.56 1.92 -9.02
C LYS A 45 -7.47 2.75 -9.66
N ARG A 46 -7.51 4.06 -9.41
CA ARG A 46 -6.49 5.02 -9.87
C ARG A 46 -5.37 5.24 -8.86
N LEU A 47 -5.65 4.93 -7.59
CA LEU A 47 -4.71 5.03 -6.48
C LEU A 47 -5.02 3.92 -5.49
N VAL A 48 -4.00 3.39 -4.82
CA VAL A 48 -4.19 2.50 -3.68
C VAL A 48 -3.45 3.05 -2.47
N ILE A 49 -4.15 3.12 -1.35
CA ILE A 49 -3.55 3.42 -0.04
C ILE A 49 -3.51 2.13 0.77
N TRP A 50 -2.35 1.81 1.32
CA TRP A 50 -2.18 0.72 2.26
C TRP A 50 -1.71 1.27 3.60
N ASN A 51 -2.67 1.48 4.49
CA ASN A 51 -2.42 2.01 5.82
C ASN A 51 -2.13 0.89 6.81
N GLU A 52 -1.04 1.02 7.56
CA GLU A 52 -0.47 0.01 8.47
C GLU A 52 -0.44 -1.39 7.82
N PRO A 53 0.35 -1.54 6.74
CA PRO A 53 0.35 -2.77 5.96
C PRO A 53 0.74 -3.97 6.81
N ASN A 54 -0.14 -4.97 6.83
CA ASN A 54 0.07 -6.24 7.50
C ASN A 54 0.10 -7.34 6.43
N TYR A 55 1.27 -7.92 6.23
CA TYR A 55 1.50 -8.95 5.24
C TYR A 55 2.42 -10.05 5.79
N GLU A 56 2.16 -11.28 5.35
CA GLU A 56 3.03 -12.43 5.61
C GLU A 56 4.06 -12.60 4.48
N VAL A 57 5.16 -13.28 4.79
CA VAL A 57 6.27 -13.58 3.86
C VAL A 57 5.78 -14.25 2.57
N TYR A 58 4.70 -15.04 2.66
CA TYR A 58 4.08 -15.71 1.52
C TYR A 58 3.68 -14.74 0.38
N HIS A 59 3.30 -13.51 0.72
CA HIS A 59 2.86 -12.51 -0.26
C HIS A 59 4.00 -11.64 -0.80
N LEU A 60 5.27 -11.85 -0.41
CA LEU A 60 6.38 -11.00 -0.85
C LEU A 60 6.59 -10.99 -2.37
N GLU A 61 6.45 -12.14 -3.05
CA GLU A 61 6.53 -12.16 -4.51
C GLU A 61 5.41 -11.34 -5.14
N LYS A 62 4.18 -11.44 -4.59
CA LYS A 62 3.07 -10.62 -5.04
C LYS A 62 3.32 -9.13 -4.82
N MET A 63 3.88 -8.79 -3.67
CA MET A 63 4.29 -7.42 -3.34
C MET A 63 5.31 -6.86 -4.33
N LYS A 64 6.25 -7.68 -4.83
CA LYS A 64 7.22 -7.25 -5.84
C LYS A 64 6.54 -6.87 -7.14
N GLU A 65 5.58 -7.67 -7.61
CA GLU A 65 4.79 -7.35 -8.81
C GLU A 65 3.98 -6.05 -8.60
N LEU A 66 3.29 -5.95 -7.46
CA LEU A 66 2.44 -4.80 -7.13
C LEU A 66 3.23 -3.50 -7.04
N LEU A 67 4.30 -3.49 -6.24
CA LEU A 67 5.11 -2.30 -6.01
C LEU A 67 6.04 -1.98 -7.18
N GLY A 68 6.34 -2.96 -8.03
CA GLY A 68 7.04 -2.74 -9.29
C GLY A 68 6.21 -1.99 -10.34
N GLY A 69 4.89 -1.89 -10.15
CA GLY A 69 3.98 -1.31 -11.14
C GLY A 69 3.67 -2.26 -12.30
N ASP A 70 4.02 -3.54 -12.17
CA ASP A 70 3.72 -4.54 -13.18
C ASP A 70 2.21 -4.79 -13.25
N THR A 71 1.71 -5.17 -14.43
CA THR A 71 0.32 -5.62 -14.54
C THR A 71 0.19 -7.01 -13.93
N THR A 72 -0.56 -7.11 -12.84
CA THR A 72 -0.74 -8.37 -12.10
C THR A 72 -2.20 -8.81 -12.12
N ARG A 73 -2.50 -10.03 -11.68
CA ARG A 73 -3.88 -10.47 -11.46
C ARG A 73 -4.17 -10.58 -9.96
N VAL A 74 -5.37 -10.14 -9.55
CA VAL A 74 -5.84 -10.26 -8.17
C VAL A 74 -7.16 -11.01 -8.14
N HIS A 75 -7.33 -11.84 -7.10
CA HIS A 75 -8.58 -12.55 -6.87
C HIS A 75 -9.62 -11.57 -6.34
N VAL A 76 -10.82 -11.58 -6.93
CA VAL A 76 -11.97 -10.78 -6.50
C VAL A 76 -13.13 -11.74 -6.22
N LYS A 77 -13.82 -11.56 -5.10
CA LYS A 77 -14.93 -12.46 -4.72
C LYS A 77 -16.00 -12.48 -5.82
N TYR A 78 -16.49 -13.69 -6.11
CA TYR A 78 -17.55 -13.94 -7.09
C TYR A 78 -17.22 -13.49 -8.53
N LYS A 79 -15.94 -13.25 -8.82
CA LYS A 79 -15.44 -12.90 -10.15
C LYS A 79 -14.22 -13.75 -10.48
N ASN A 80 -13.95 -13.88 -11.78
CA ASN A 80 -12.65 -14.35 -12.23
C ASN A 80 -11.56 -13.35 -11.83
N ASP A 81 -10.32 -13.81 -11.86
CA ASP A 81 -9.15 -12.97 -11.60
C ASP A 81 -9.18 -11.71 -12.45
N VAL A 82 -9.08 -10.56 -11.78
CA VAL A 82 -9.18 -9.25 -12.41
C VAL A 82 -7.77 -8.70 -12.59
N PRO A 83 -7.44 -8.12 -13.76
CA PRO A 83 -6.16 -7.44 -13.94
C PRO A 83 -6.08 -6.20 -13.06
N LEU A 84 -4.96 -6.07 -12.35
CA LEU A 84 -4.54 -4.88 -11.65
C LEU A 84 -3.47 -4.18 -12.51
N GLN A 85 -3.84 -3.09 -13.17
CA GLN A 85 -2.98 -2.33 -14.09
C GLN A 85 -2.02 -1.38 -13.35
N GLY A 86 -1.29 -1.90 -12.35
CA GLY A 86 -0.22 -1.17 -11.65
C GLY A 86 -0.60 0.24 -11.14
N PRO A 87 -1.73 0.43 -10.43
CA PRO A 87 -2.03 1.73 -9.85
C PRO A 87 -0.91 2.16 -8.90
N PRO A 88 -0.63 3.47 -8.73
CA PRO A 88 0.29 3.92 -7.71
C PRO A 88 -0.15 3.44 -6.32
N ILE A 89 0.74 2.74 -5.62
CA ILE A 89 0.52 2.25 -4.25
C ILE A 89 1.28 3.13 -3.26
N ILE A 90 0.57 3.65 -2.27
CA ILE A 90 1.10 4.46 -1.18
C ILE A 90 0.98 3.64 0.11
N LEU A 91 2.12 3.28 0.69
CA LEU A 91 2.19 2.60 1.98
C LEU A 91 2.37 3.63 3.09
N LEU A 92 1.54 3.56 4.13
CA LEU A 92 1.60 4.42 5.30
C LEU A 92 1.87 3.54 6.52
N THR A 93 2.96 3.78 7.26
CA THR A 93 3.34 2.93 8.39
C THR A 93 3.97 3.72 9.52
N ASN A 94 3.68 3.31 10.76
CA ASN A 94 4.43 3.74 11.96
C ASN A 94 5.61 2.82 12.27
N HIS A 95 5.60 1.62 11.70
CA HIS A 95 6.53 0.55 12.01
C HIS A 95 7.52 0.33 10.89
N TYR A 96 8.68 -0.22 11.25
CA TYR A 96 9.66 -0.65 10.28
C TYR A 96 9.17 -1.91 9.55
N LEU A 97 8.91 -1.79 8.25
CA LEU A 97 8.52 -2.92 7.41
C LEU A 97 9.76 -3.64 6.90
N SER A 98 9.71 -4.97 6.84
CA SER A 98 10.81 -5.79 6.33
C SER A 98 11.22 -5.44 4.90
N ILE A 99 10.27 -5.01 4.06
CA ILE A 99 10.51 -4.63 2.66
C ILE A 99 11.36 -3.37 2.50
N ILE A 100 11.56 -2.57 3.55
CA ILE A 100 12.37 -1.33 3.47
C ILE A 100 13.86 -1.67 3.22
N ASN A 101 14.35 -2.76 3.81
CA ASN A 101 15.76 -3.18 3.68
C ASN A 101 15.97 -4.32 2.68
N ASP A 102 14.89 -4.86 2.10
CA ASP A 102 14.98 -5.96 1.17
C ASP A 102 15.50 -5.45 -0.19
N PRO A 103 16.63 -5.97 -0.69
CA PRO A 103 17.20 -5.56 -1.98
C PRO A 103 16.21 -5.67 -3.15
N SER A 104 15.27 -6.61 -3.07
CA SER A 104 14.24 -6.84 -4.09
C SER A 104 13.27 -5.68 -4.24
N PHE A 105 13.18 -4.79 -3.25
CA PHE A 105 12.28 -3.64 -3.25
C PHE A 105 13.00 -2.31 -3.43
N LYS A 106 14.34 -2.30 -3.48
CA LYS A 106 15.14 -1.07 -3.57
C LYS A 106 14.75 -0.19 -4.75
N ASP A 107 14.54 -0.78 -5.92
CA ASP A 107 14.15 -0.06 -7.15
C ASP A 107 12.63 0.06 -7.32
N ARG A 108 11.86 -0.58 -6.43
CA ARG A 108 10.38 -0.61 -6.44
C ARG A 108 9.76 0.29 -5.38
N LEU A 109 10.56 0.82 -4.46
CA LEU A 109 10.09 1.51 -3.27
C LEU A 109 10.89 2.78 -2.98
N SER A 110 10.26 3.93 -3.19
CA SER A 110 10.74 5.19 -2.63
C SER A 110 10.24 5.34 -1.19
N VAL A 111 11.18 5.34 -0.24
CA VAL A 111 10.92 5.45 1.19
C VAL A 111 11.14 6.89 1.65
N TYR A 112 10.15 7.47 2.32
CA TYR A 112 10.21 8.79 2.92
C TYR A 112 9.99 8.69 4.43
N SER A 113 10.80 9.42 5.18
CA SER A 113 10.66 9.54 6.62
C SER A 113 10.05 10.90 6.96
N TRP A 114 8.89 10.91 7.61
CA TRP A 114 8.29 12.16 8.09
C TRP A 114 8.50 12.31 9.60
N ILE A 115 8.71 13.56 10.02
CA ILE A 115 8.78 13.92 11.43
C ILE A 115 7.38 14.24 11.97
N SER A 116 7.23 14.19 13.28
CA SER A 116 5.96 14.59 13.91
C SER A 116 5.67 16.06 13.63
N ALA A 117 4.42 16.34 13.27
CA ALA A 117 3.88 17.68 13.15
C ALA A 117 3.33 18.09 14.53
N PRO A 118 3.98 19.01 15.28
CA PRO A 118 3.57 19.32 16.65
C PRO A 118 2.13 19.82 16.76
N PHE A 119 1.63 20.51 15.74
CA PHE A 119 0.25 21.00 15.67
C PHE A 119 -0.81 19.90 15.50
N LEU A 120 -0.41 18.65 15.20
CA LEU A 120 -1.28 17.48 15.13
C LEU A 120 -1.20 16.59 16.38
N LYS A 121 -0.40 16.98 17.38
CA LYS A 121 -0.43 16.32 18.69
C LYS A 121 -1.62 16.90 19.47
N MET A 122 -2.73 16.17 19.49
CA MET A 122 -3.80 16.38 20.48
C MET A 122 -3.39 15.83 21.84
#